data_AF-A0A7J6UGZ4-F1
#
_entry.id   AF-A0A7J6UGZ4-F1
#
_cell.length_a   1.000
_cell.length_b   1.000
_cell.length_c   1.000
_cell.angle_alpha   90.00
_cell.angle_beta   90.00
_cell.angle_gamma   90.00
#
_symmetry.space_group_name_H-M   'P 1'
#
loop_
_entity.id
_entity.type
_entity.pdbx_description
1 polymer ?
#
loop_
_entity_poly.entity_id
_entity_poly.type
_entity_poly.pdbx_seq_one_letter_code
_entity_poly.pdbx_strand_id
1 'polypeptide(L)'
;ERKRQLGPPPPGKESHVLGLDWFSNDRLRAQKADLPLPPLEIVEVDGKTVSNVTCRDILAVINSHFDPLGSHSNILLAMRYTLRSEISKGLEWDDFVSVSTYREIERLMQSFIDAPTIPRLLAPSLEDLREVYLFADSSMFACGSVLLTVGLVFIRGRARLIPPVRASWSVVRKELTACDDVLELFTETLTLWRDTWLPPLITPTPILFTDSECNYFRLRRELRALRESCEEFESTVVDNSKLTSHKATLQLPAYERKVALALFRGGGEVRHISGEINPADPYSRGLPVRCPFEEDEALKIAIDVKKGHPTGEVLCAVPGEEAAVEEDDELIYEPDPQL
;
A
#
# COMPACT_ATOMS: atom_id res chain seq x y z
N GLU A 1 -0.29 6.28 35.65
CA GLU A 1 -1.46 7.11 35.32
C GLU A 1 -2.04 6.67 33.98
N ARG A 2 -3.32 6.30 33.91
CA ARG A 2 -3.96 6.04 32.61
C ARG A 2 -4.14 7.39 31.90
N LYS A 3 -3.34 7.67 30.87
CA LYS A 3 -3.55 8.83 29.99
C LYS A 3 -5.04 8.83 29.59
N ARG A 4 -5.74 9.97 29.78
CA ARG A 4 -7.15 10.12 29.39
C ARG A 4 -7.29 9.71 27.92
N GLN A 5 -7.90 8.55 27.66
CA GLN A 5 -8.34 8.23 26.31
C GLN A 5 -9.48 9.19 26.00
N LEU A 6 -9.27 10.06 25.01
CA LEU A 6 -10.35 10.89 24.48
C LEU A 6 -11.37 9.93 23.85
N GLY A 7 -12.58 9.87 24.43
CA GLY A 7 -13.73 9.21 23.82
C GLY A 7 -14.32 10.07 22.70
N PRO A 8 -15.14 9.47 21.81
CA PRO A 8 -15.70 10.17 20.65
C PRO A 8 -16.41 11.48 21.03
N PRO A 9 -16.52 12.44 20.09
CA PRO A 9 -17.28 13.65 20.29
C PRO A 9 -18.72 13.34 20.69
N PRO A 10 -19.40 14.24 21.43
CA PRO A 10 -20.81 14.07 21.76
C PRO A 10 -21.67 13.85 20.51
N PRO A 11 -22.81 13.14 20.63
CA PRO A 11 -23.72 12.89 19.50
C PRO A 11 -24.05 14.17 18.73
N GLY A 12 -23.93 14.10 17.40
CA GLY A 12 -24.20 15.23 16.51
C GLY A 12 -23.12 16.32 16.49
N LYS A 13 -21.98 16.10 17.17
CA LYS A 13 -20.80 16.98 17.08
C LYS A 13 -19.67 16.34 16.28
N GLU A 14 -18.89 17.21 15.68
CA GLU A 14 -17.61 16.93 15.04
C GLU A 14 -16.50 17.61 15.87
N SER A 15 -15.30 17.05 15.86
CA SER A 15 -14.13 17.66 16.48
C SER A 15 -12.92 17.50 15.57
N HIS A 16 -12.10 18.55 15.49
CA HIS A 16 -10.87 18.49 14.70
C HIS A 16 -9.71 18.08 15.60
N VAL A 17 -9.07 16.94 15.28
CA VAL A 17 -7.98 16.38 16.08
C VAL A 17 -6.84 16.00 15.14
N LEU A 18 -5.67 16.60 15.34
CA LEU A 18 -4.47 16.33 14.54
C LEU A 18 -4.76 16.40 13.03
N GLY A 19 -5.48 17.44 12.57
CA GLY A 19 -5.81 17.63 11.15
C GLY A 19 -6.76 16.58 10.55
N LEU A 20 -7.52 15.87 11.39
CA LEU A 20 -8.59 14.96 10.97
C LEU A 20 -9.93 15.42 11.56
N ASP A 21 -11.00 15.20 10.80
CA ASP A 21 -12.36 15.36 11.29
C ASP A 21 -12.75 14.09 12.06
N TRP A 22 -13.09 14.24 13.33
CA TRP A 22 -13.52 13.16 14.21
C TRP A 22 -15.01 13.25 14.47
N PHE A 23 -15.71 12.15 14.21
CA PHE A 23 -17.17 12.07 14.30
C PHE A 23 -17.62 11.32 15.55
N SER A 24 -18.84 11.64 16.02
CA SER A 24 -19.46 11.03 17.21
C SER A 24 -19.64 9.50 17.14
N ASN A 25 -19.58 8.88 15.96
CA ASN A 25 -19.57 7.43 15.77
C ASN A 25 -18.16 6.80 15.85
N ASP A 26 -17.19 7.56 16.35
CA ASP A 26 -15.79 7.18 16.50
C ASP A 26 -15.05 6.87 15.19
N ARG A 27 -15.44 7.55 14.12
CA ARG A 27 -14.76 7.49 12.82
C ARG A 27 -14.01 8.78 12.53
N LEU A 28 -12.98 8.67 11.69
CA LEU A 28 -12.11 9.77 11.27
C LEU A 28 -12.26 10.01 9.76
N ARG A 29 -12.09 11.25 9.32
CA ARG A 29 -11.95 11.61 7.90
C ARG A 29 -10.78 12.56 7.74
N ALA A 30 -10.08 12.44 6.61
CA ALA A 30 -9.07 13.42 6.24
C ALA A 30 -9.70 14.81 6.07
N GLN A 31 -8.98 15.84 6.51
CA GLN A 31 -9.50 17.21 6.47
C GLN A 31 -9.46 17.75 5.04
N LYS A 32 -10.50 18.51 4.68
CA LYS A 32 -10.53 19.30 3.45
C LYS A 32 -9.30 20.22 3.37
N ALA A 33 -8.79 20.46 2.16
CA ALA A 33 -7.76 21.47 1.93
C ALA A 33 -8.09 22.81 2.60
N ASP A 34 -7.14 23.31 3.39
CA ASP A 34 -7.20 24.66 3.95
C ASP A 34 -7.08 25.72 2.86
N LEU A 35 -6.45 25.36 1.73
CA LEU A 35 -6.31 26.22 0.56
C LEU A 35 -7.35 25.81 -0.50
N PRO A 36 -8.37 26.64 -0.78
CA PRO A 36 -9.28 26.36 -1.88
C PRO A 36 -8.53 26.49 -3.22
N LEU A 37 -8.98 25.72 -4.21
CA LEU A 37 -8.54 25.94 -5.58
C LEU A 37 -9.07 27.31 -6.04
N PRO A 38 -8.25 28.18 -6.66
CA PRO A 38 -8.73 29.45 -7.19
C PRO A 38 -9.86 29.23 -8.20
N PRO A 39 -10.88 30.11 -8.29
CA PRO A 39 -11.95 29.98 -9.28
C PRO A 39 -11.40 29.89 -10.70
N LEU A 40 -11.94 28.96 -11.48
CA LEU A 40 -11.54 28.77 -12.86
C LEU A 40 -11.85 30.01 -13.69
N GLU A 41 -10.81 30.70 -14.14
CA GLU A 41 -10.90 31.65 -15.24
C GLU A 41 -10.16 31.09 -16.44
N ILE A 42 -10.77 31.22 -17.61
CA ILE A 42 -10.19 30.75 -18.86
C ILE A 42 -9.40 31.90 -19.47
N VAL A 43 -8.10 31.68 -19.69
CA VAL A 43 -7.18 32.66 -20.28
C VAL A 43 -6.57 32.11 -21.56
N GLU A 44 -6.20 33.01 -22.47
CA GLU A 44 -5.53 32.66 -23.72
C GLU A 44 -4.05 33.05 -23.63
N VAL A 45 -3.17 32.06 -23.79
CA VAL A 45 -1.71 32.23 -23.76
C VAL A 45 -1.13 31.53 -24.98
N ASP A 46 -0.41 32.27 -25.82
CA ASP A 46 0.20 31.76 -27.06
C ASP A 46 -0.78 30.99 -27.97
N GLY A 47 -2.02 31.49 -28.06
CA GLY A 47 -3.10 30.88 -28.87
C GLY A 47 -3.66 29.58 -28.28
N LYS A 48 -3.34 29.26 -27.02
CA LYS A 48 -3.88 28.12 -26.28
C LYS A 48 -4.78 28.59 -25.15
N THR A 49 -5.91 27.89 -24.99
CA THR A 49 -6.85 28.10 -23.89
C THR A 49 -6.40 27.32 -22.65
N VAL A 50 -6.04 28.04 -21.58
CA VAL A 50 -5.55 27.48 -20.31
C VAL A 50 -6.36 28.04 -19.12
N SER A 51 -6.16 27.48 -17.93
CA SER A 51 -6.73 28.04 -16.70
C SER A 51 -5.85 29.17 -16.15
N ASN A 52 -6.39 30.06 -15.33
CA ASN A 52 -5.62 31.05 -14.57
C ASN A 52 -4.81 30.47 -13.40
N VAL A 53 -4.74 29.15 -13.26
CA VAL A 53 -4.08 28.45 -12.14
C VAL A 53 -2.76 27.85 -12.61
N THR A 54 -1.71 28.03 -11.83
CA THR A 54 -0.36 27.54 -12.16
C THR A 54 -0.11 26.12 -11.63
N CYS A 55 0.93 25.46 -12.14
CA CYS A 55 1.41 24.19 -11.59
C CYS A 55 1.74 24.31 -10.08
N ARG A 56 2.30 25.46 -9.66
CA ARG A 56 2.62 25.76 -8.25
C ARG A 56 1.37 25.86 -7.39
N ASP A 57 0.32 26.50 -7.88
CA ASP A 57 -0.96 26.61 -7.16
C ASP A 57 -1.58 25.23 -6.94
N ILE A 58 -1.61 24.39 -7.98
CA ILE A 58 -2.08 23.00 -7.87
C ILE A 58 -1.25 22.24 -6.82
N LEU A 59 0.08 22.35 -6.85
CA LEU A 59 0.94 21.70 -5.85
C LEU A 59 0.66 22.18 -4.42
N ALA A 60 0.44 23.49 -4.24
CA ALA A 60 0.11 24.08 -2.94
C ALA A 60 -1.22 23.52 -2.41
N VAL A 61 -2.24 23.42 -3.25
CA VAL A 61 -3.53 22.82 -2.90
C VAL A 61 -3.36 21.34 -2.53
N ILE A 62 -2.66 20.54 -3.33
CA ILE A 62 -2.40 19.12 -3.04
C ILE A 62 -1.71 18.98 -1.67
N ASN A 63 -0.70 19.78 -1.39
CA ASN A 63 0.06 19.74 -0.14
C ASN A 63 -0.71 20.28 1.08
N SER A 64 -1.80 21.03 0.87
CA SER A 64 -2.67 21.50 1.95
C SER A 64 -3.65 20.43 2.45
N HIS A 65 -3.78 19.29 1.76
CA HIS A 65 -4.57 18.16 2.25
C HIS A 65 -3.76 17.38 3.29
N PHE A 66 -4.33 17.19 4.48
CA PHE A 66 -3.69 16.47 5.57
C PHE A 66 -4.27 15.05 5.71
N ASP A 67 -3.43 14.04 5.45
CA ASP A 67 -3.79 12.62 5.59
C ASP A 67 -2.65 11.84 6.32
N PRO A 68 -2.58 11.92 7.66
CA PRO A 68 -1.50 11.35 8.46
C PRO A 68 -1.54 9.81 8.52
N LEU A 69 -2.73 9.22 8.32
CA LEU A 69 -2.93 7.78 8.30
C LEU A 69 -2.78 7.21 6.89
N GLY A 70 -2.85 8.07 5.87
CA GLY A 70 -2.79 7.69 4.47
C GLY A 70 -4.05 6.97 3.99
N SER A 71 -5.19 7.13 4.67
CA SER A 71 -6.45 6.45 4.32
C SER A 71 -6.99 6.82 2.95
N HIS A 72 -6.61 7.99 2.45
CA HIS A 72 -7.07 8.53 1.17
C HIS A 72 -5.87 8.95 0.30
N SER A 73 -4.68 8.42 0.60
CA SER A 73 -3.45 8.75 -0.11
C SER A 73 -3.45 8.31 -1.58
N ASN A 74 -4.29 7.35 -1.96
CA ASN A 74 -4.63 7.00 -3.34
C ASN A 74 -5.22 8.20 -4.11
N ILE A 75 -6.13 8.96 -3.51
CA ILE A 75 -6.74 10.14 -4.16
C ILE A 75 -5.70 11.27 -4.27
N LEU A 76 -4.89 11.49 -3.23
CA LEU A 76 -3.79 12.45 -3.28
C LEU A 76 -2.73 12.05 -4.32
N LEU A 77 -2.49 10.75 -4.50
CA LEU A 77 -1.62 10.25 -5.56
C LEU A 77 -2.20 10.58 -6.93
N ALA A 78 -3.50 10.39 -7.14
CA ALA A 78 -4.17 10.73 -8.40
C ALA A 78 -3.97 12.22 -8.74
N MET A 79 -4.13 13.12 -7.75
CA MET A 79 -3.88 14.55 -7.97
C MET A 79 -2.42 14.82 -8.38
N ARG A 80 -1.46 14.19 -7.68
CA ARG A 80 -0.03 14.31 -8.01
C ARG A 80 0.30 13.72 -9.39
N TYR A 81 -0.39 12.65 -9.78
CA TYR A 81 -0.26 12.04 -11.10
C TYR A 81 -0.74 13.00 -12.19
N THR A 82 -1.91 13.62 -12.02
CA THR A 82 -2.46 14.63 -12.92
C THR A 82 -1.49 15.80 -13.09
N LEU A 83 -0.97 16.34 -11.98
CA LEU A 83 0.04 17.42 -12.02
C LEU A 83 1.33 16.97 -12.72
N ARG A 84 1.85 15.78 -12.42
CA ARG A 84 3.07 15.25 -13.08
C ARG A 84 2.85 15.08 -14.59
N SER A 85 1.67 14.62 -14.99
CA SER A 85 1.32 14.51 -16.41
C SER A 85 1.29 15.87 -17.09
N GLU A 86 0.87 16.92 -16.39
CA GLU A 86 0.90 18.28 -16.92
C GLU A 86 2.34 18.77 -17.10
N ILE A 87 3.16 18.67 -16.05
CA ILE A 87 4.58 19.07 -16.07
C ILE A 87 5.37 18.31 -17.14
N SER A 88 5.05 17.04 -17.39
CA SER A 88 5.71 16.23 -18.43
C SER A 88 5.53 16.77 -19.86
N LYS A 89 4.60 17.72 -20.06
CA LYS A 89 4.41 18.44 -21.34
C LYS A 89 5.39 19.63 -21.50
N GLY A 90 6.34 19.80 -20.58
CA GLY A 90 7.34 20.87 -20.60
C GLY A 90 6.92 22.15 -19.89
N LEU A 91 5.94 22.08 -18.98
CA LEU A 91 5.52 23.23 -18.17
C LEU A 91 6.45 23.39 -16.96
N GLU A 92 6.79 24.63 -16.65
CA GLU A 92 7.44 25.05 -15.43
C GLU A 92 6.41 25.29 -14.29
N TRP A 93 6.91 25.55 -13.08
CA TRP A 93 6.05 25.71 -11.91
C TRP A 93 5.08 26.89 -11.99
N ASP A 94 5.50 27.98 -12.65
CA ASP A 94 4.72 29.21 -12.75
C ASP A 94 3.89 29.28 -14.05
N ASP A 95 3.91 28.22 -14.85
CA ASP A 95 3.07 28.10 -16.05
C ASP A 95 1.64 27.69 -15.68
N PHE A 96 0.69 28.21 -16.44
CA PHE A 96 -0.73 27.91 -16.33
C PHE A 96 -1.05 26.47 -16.77
N VAL A 97 -1.87 25.76 -15.98
CA VAL A 97 -2.33 24.41 -16.32
C VAL A 97 -3.50 24.46 -17.31
N SER A 98 -3.63 23.40 -18.10
CA SER A 98 -4.79 23.22 -18.98
C SER A 98 -6.11 23.17 -18.20
N VAL A 99 -7.19 23.61 -18.84
CA VAL A 99 -8.55 23.57 -18.27
C VAL A 99 -8.96 22.15 -17.89
N SER A 100 -8.52 21.13 -18.65
CA SER A 100 -8.76 19.73 -18.32
C SER A 100 -8.08 19.30 -17.02
N THR A 101 -6.83 19.73 -16.81
CA THR A 101 -6.07 19.42 -15.60
C THR A 101 -6.68 20.09 -14.38
N TYR A 102 -7.09 21.36 -14.51
CA TYR A 102 -7.85 22.05 -13.46
C TYR A 102 -9.11 21.26 -13.04
N ARG A 103 -9.96 20.90 -14.02
CA ARG A 103 -11.23 20.21 -13.75
C ARG A 103 -11.02 18.83 -13.11
N GLU A 104 -9.98 18.12 -13.51
CA GLU A 104 -9.66 16.83 -12.91
C GLU A 104 -9.18 16.98 -11.47
N ILE A 105 -8.37 18.00 -11.16
CA ILE A 105 -7.98 18.31 -9.78
C ILE A 105 -9.19 18.68 -8.94
N GLU A 106 -10.08 19.53 -9.45
CA GLU A 106 -11.33 19.90 -8.78
C GLU A 106 -12.19 18.67 -8.46
N ARG A 107 -12.37 17.77 -9.44
CA ARG A 107 -13.09 16.50 -9.26
C ARG A 107 -12.46 15.61 -8.18
N LEU A 108 -11.14 15.48 -8.19
CA LEU A 108 -10.39 14.68 -7.21
C LEU A 108 -10.44 15.30 -5.81
N MET A 109 -10.44 16.63 -5.69
CA MET A 109 -10.61 17.33 -4.42
C MET A 109 -11.98 17.04 -3.83
N GLN A 110 -13.02 17.07 -4.66
CA GLN A 110 -14.36 16.70 -4.22
C GLN A 110 -14.41 15.22 -3.79
N SER A 111 -13.79 14.32 -4.56
CA SER A 111 -13.69 12.90 -4.18
C SER A 111 -12.94 12.69 -2.86
N PHE A 112 -11.93 13.51 -2.54
CA PHE A 112 -11.22 13.46 -1.26
C PHE A 112 -12.11 13.91 -0.09
N ILE A 113 -12.91 14.96 -0.29
CA ILE A 113 -13.86 15.47 0.71
C ILE A 113 -14.98 14.45 0.98
N ASP A 114 -15.47 13.81 -0.08
CA ASP A 114 -16.58 12.84 -0.02
C ASP A 114 -16.10 11.44 0.38
N ALA A 115 -14.80 11.26 0.58
CA ALA A 115 -14.23 9.95 0.85
C ALA A 115 -14.77 9.37 2.18
N PRO A 116 -14.97 8.04 2.23
CA PRO A 116 -15.57 7.40 3.39
C PRO A 116 -14.71 7.59 4.64
N THR A 117 -15.39 7.77 5.77
CA THR A 117 -14.74 7.82 7.08
C THR A 117 -14.14 6.46 7.43
N ILE A 118 -13.03 6.44 8.16
CA ILE A 118 -12.38 5.22 8.65
C ILE A 118 -12.60 5.03 10.16
N PRO A 119 -12.67 3.80 10.69
CA PRO A 119 -12.72 3.58 12.13
C PRO A 119 -11.48 4.14 12.83
N ARG A 120 -11.64 4.78 13.99
CA ARG A 120 -10.48 5.21 14.80
C ARG A 120 -9.86 4.01 15.51
N LEU A 121 -8.71 3.57 15.02
CA LEU A 121 -7.96 2.47 15.62
C LEU A 121 -6.91 2.98 16.62
N LEU A 122 -7.32 3.27 17.87
CA LEU A 122 -6.40 3.75 18.91
C LEU A 122 -5.43 2.67 19.40
N ALA A 123 -5.97 1.48 19.63
CA ALA A 123 -5.27 0.31 20.13
C ALA A 123 -6.10 -0.91 19.70
N PRO A 124 -5.78 -1.55 18.57
CA PRO A 124 -6.39 -2.84 18.23
C PRO A 124 -6.17 -3.82 19.37
N SER A 125 -7.03 -4.82 19.50
CA SER A 125 -6.84 -5.84 20.53
C SER A 125 -5.49 -6.53 20.29
N LEU A 126 -4.86 -7.03 21.36
CA LEU A 126 -3.62 -7.80 21.23
C LEU A 126 -3.81 -9.07 20.37
N GLU A 127 -5.04 -9.57 20.29
CA GLU A 127 -5.42 -10.67 19.41
C GLU A 127 -5.40 -10.24 17.94
N ASP A 128 -5.97 -9.08 17.62
CA ASP A 128 -5.97 -8.50 16.27
C ASP A 128 -4.59 -8.07 15.77
N LEU A 129 -3.63 -7.92 16.70
CA LEU A 129 -2.23 -7.56 16.43
C LEU A 129 -1.25 -8.72 16.55
N ARG A 130 -1.70 -9.97 16.70
CA ARG A 130 -0.78 -11.12 16.58
C ARG A 130 -0.08 -11.11 15.23
N GLU A 131 -0.85 -10.84 14.19
CA GLU A 131 -0.37 -10.64 12.83
C GLU A 131 -0.80 -9.25 12.35
N VAL A 132 0.01 -8.66 11.48
CA VAL A 132 -0.36 -7.46 10.71
C VAL A 132 -0.21 -7.82 9.24
N TYR A 133 -1.20 -7.46 8.43
CA TYR A 133 -1.18 -7.71 6.99
C TYR A 133 -0.64 -6.50 6.27
N LEU A 134 0.41 -6.72 5.48
CA LEU A 134 1.14 -5.70 4.74
C LEU A 134 0.87 -5.98 3.26
N PHE A 135 0.11 -5.13 2.60
CA PHE A 135 -0.16 -5.24 1.18
C PHE A 135 0.76 -4.26 0.44
N ALA A 136 1.48 -4.78 -0.55
CA ALA A 136 2.31 -4.01 -1.45
C ALA A 136 1.81 -4.18 -2.88
N ASP A 137 1.84 -3.10 -3.64
CA ASP A 137 1.66 -3.13 -5.08
C ASP A 137 2.44 -1.97 -5.73
N SER A 138 2.80 -2.14 -7.00
CA SER A 138 3.38 -1.09 -7.81
C SER A 138 2.80 -1.09 -9.21
N SER A 139 2.32 0.08 -9.63
CA SER A 139 2.03 0.36 -11.03
C SER A 139 3.30 0.77 -11.78
N MET A 140 3.15 1.14 -13.06
CA MET A 140 4.24 1.76 -13.83
C MET A 140 4.75 3.06 -13.21
N PHE A 141 3.93 3.72 -12.38
CA PHE A 141 4.04 5.13 -12.06
C PHE A 141 4.14 5.45 -10.57
N ALA A 142 3.68 4.54 -9.71
CA ALA A 142 3.60 4.72 -8.28
C ALA A 142 3.59 3.37 -7.53
N CYS A 143 3.96 3.42 -6.26
CA CYS A 143 3.86 2.32 -5.30
C CYS A 143 2.70 2.58 -4.35
N GLY A 144 1.98 1.51 -4.00
CA GLY A 144 0.95 1.48 -2.97
C GLY A 144 1.37 0.58 -1.81
N SER A 145 1.05 0.99 -0.59
CA SER A 145 1.31 0.25 0.64
C SER A 145 0.13 0.39 1.58
N VAL A 146 -0.41 -0.73 2.08
CA VAL A 146 -1.56 -0.76 2.99
C VAL A 146 -1.29 -1.72 4.13
N LEU A 147 -1.55 -1.28 5.37
CA LEU A 147 -1.46 -2.09 6.59
C LEU A 147 -2.87 -2.32 7.14
N LEU A 148 -3.23 -3.58 7.33
CA LEU A 148 -4.50 -3.99 7.93
C LEU A 148 -4.26 -4.90 9.15
N THR A 149 -5.20 -4.91 10.09
CA THR A 149 -5.26 -5.94 11.14
C THR A 149 -5.68 -7.29 10.55
N VAL A 150 -5.66 -8.36 11.34
CA VAL A 150 -6.24 -9.66 10.96
C VAL A 150 -7.72 -9.55 10.57
N GLY A 151 -8.49 -8.71 11.26
CA GLY A 151 -9.89 -8.39 10.94
C GLY A 151 -10.08 -7.42 9.77
N LEU A 152 -9.03 -7.16 8.99
CA LEU A 152 -9.01 -6.26 7.83
C LEU A 152 -9.33 -4.79 8.13
N VAL A 153 -9.31 -4.39 9.40
CA VAL A 153 -9.42 -2.98 9.78
C VAL A 153 -8.17 -2.23 9.33
N PHE A 154 -8.39 -1.09 8.67
CA PHE A 154 -7.33 -0.21 8.21
C PHE A 154 -6.49 0.35 9.37
N ILE A 155 -5.16 0.19 9.26
CA ILE A 155 -4.19 0.76 10.20
C ILE A 155 -3.59 2.03 9.59
N ARG A 156 -2.86 1.87 8.47
CA ARG A 156 -2.17 2.94 7.74
C ARG A 156 -2.01 2.59 6.28
N GLY A 157 -1.91 3.61 5.44
CA GLY A 157 -1.68 3.51 4.01
C GLY A 157 -0.60 4.48 3.58
N ARG A 158 -0.03 4.26 2.40
CA ARG A 158 0.92 5.16 1.77
C ARG A 158 0.88 4.94 0.27
N ALA A 159 0.85 6.03 -0.48
CA ALA A 159 0.99 6.02 -1.94
C ALA A 159 2.14 6.97 -2.34
N ARG A 160 3.06 6.50 -3.18
CA ARG A 160 4.25 7.27 -3.59
C ARG A 160 4.46 7.20 -5.09
N LEU A 161 4.70 8.35 -5.73
CA LEU A 161 5.13 8.37 -7.12
C LEU A 161 6.52 7.73 -7.25
N ILE A 162 6.69 6.93 -8.30
CA ILE A 162 8.00 6.41 -8.67
C ILE A 162 8.84 7.56 -9.23
N PRO A 163 10.06 7.80 -8.70
CA PRO A 163 10.95 8.82 -9.21
C PRO A 163 11.31 8.60 -10.69
N PRO A 164 11.54 9.68 -11.48
CA PRO A 164 11.91 9.56 -12.89
C PRO A 164 13.11 8.64 -13.14
N VAL A 165 14.10 8.63 -12.25
CA VAL A 165 15.28 7.76 -12.33
C VAL A 165 14.96 6.25 -12.26
N ARG A 166 13.75 5.89 -11.84
CA ARG A 166 13.24 4.51 -11.77
C ARG A 166 12.13 4.24 -12.78
N ALA A 167 11.82 5.18 -13.68
CA ALA A 167 10.74 5.03 -14.65
C ALA A 167 10.95 3.83 -15.57
N SER A 168 12.20 3.59 -16.00
CA SER A 168 12.61 2.47 -16.86
C SER A 168 12.72 1.12 -16.15
N TRP A 169 12.55 1.07 -14.82
CA TRP A 169 12.62 -0.19 -14.10
C TRP A 169 11.44 -1.09 -14.47
N SER A 170 11.68 -2.40 -14.49
CA SER A 170 10.61 -3.38 -14.64
C SER A 170 9.61 -3.29 -13.49
N VAL A 171 8.36 -3.67 -13.76
CA VAL A 171 7.28 -3.69 -12.75
C VAL A 171 7.69 -4.54 -11.56
N VAL A 172 8.24 -5.74 -11.78
CA VAL A 172 8.75 -6.63 -10.71
C VAL A 172 9.72 -5.91 -9.77
N ARG A 173 10.64 -5.09 -10.30
CA ARG A 173 11.61 -4.34 -9.49
C ARG A 173 10.96 -3.17 -8.74
N LYS A 174 9.96 -2.53 -9.35
CA LYS A 174 9.19 -1.45 -8.71
C LYS A 174 8.31 -2.01 -7.59
N GLU A 175 7.70 -3.17 -7.78
CA GLU A 175 6.92 -3.84 -6.76
C GLU A 175 7.76 -4.31 -5.58
N LEU A 176 8.99 -4.75 -5.82
CA LEU A 176 9.93 -5.00 -4.72
C LEU A 176 10.26 -3.72 -3.93
N THR A 177 10.20 -2.55 -4.58
CA THR A 177 10.27 -1.25 -3.88
C THR A 177 9.03 -1.02 -3.03
N ALA A 178 7.83 -1.37 -3.52
CA ALA A 178 6.61 -1.32 -2.72
C ALA A 178 6.67 -2.27 -1.50
N CYS A 179 7.28 -3.45 -1.63
CA CYS A 179 7.52 -4.36 -0.51
C CYS A 179 8.44 -3.76 0.56
N ASP A 180 9.52 -3.09 0.15
CA ASP A 180 10.40 -2.36 1.07
C ASP A 180 9.66 -1.19 1.75
N ASP A 181 8.88 -0.46 0.97
CA ASP A 181 8.10 0.69 1.41
C ASP A 181 7.04 0.32 2.47
N VAL A 182 6.32 -0.80 2.30
CA VAL A 182 5.31 -1.25 3.28
C VAL A 182 5.95 -1.76 4.58
N LEU A 183 7.14 -2.37 4.50
CA LEU A 183 7.91 -2.80 5.68
C LEU A 183 8.47 -1.61 6.47
N GLU A 184 8.91 -0.55 5.77
CA GLU A 184 9.28 0.72 6.39
C GLU A 184 8.09 1.31 7.14
N LEU A 185 6.91 1.38 6.48
CA LEU A 185 5.68 1.85 7.10
C LEU A 185 5.27 1.02 8.32
N PHE A 186 5.42 -0.31 8.26
CA PHE A 186 5.20 -1.19 9.41
C PHE A 186 6.18 -0.91 10.56
N THR A 187 7.45 -0.72 10.26
CA THR A 187 8.48 -0.43 11.27
C THR A 187 8.22 0.90 11.99
N GLU A 188 7.85 1.96 11.25
CA GLU A 188 7.42 3.23 11.82
C GLU A 188 6.20 3.05 12.74
N THR A 189 5.22 2.27 12.29
CA THR A 189 3.97 2.03 13.02
C THR A 189 4.22 1.24 14.30
N LEU A 190 5.07 0.22 14.24
CA LEU A 190 5.47 -0.57 15.40
C LEU A 190 6.24 0.28 16.42
N THR A 191 7.10 1.19 15.95
CA THR A 191 7.81 2.14 16.83
C THR A 191 6.82 3.03 17.57
N LEU A 192 5.87 3.63 16.84
CA LEU A 192 4.81 4.44 17.43
C LEU A 192 4.00 3.66 18.47
N TRP A 193 3.63 2.41 18.18
CA TRP A 193 2.89 1.57 19.12
C TRP A 193 3.68 1.25 20.38
N ARG A 194 4.98 0.89 20.24
CA ARG A 194 5.86 0.62 21.39
C ARG A 194 6.04 1.83 22.29
N ASP A 195 6.11 3.03 21.71
CA ASP A 195 6.26 4.28 22.46
C ASP A 195 4.96 4.75 23.14
N THR A 196 3.81 4.18 22.76
CA THR A 196 2.51 4.66 23.21
C THR A 196 1.76 3.67 24.11
N TRP A 197 1.59 2.43 23.69
CA TRP A 197 0.70 1.48 24.40
C TRP A 197 1.07 -0.01 24.27
N LEU A 198 1.82 -0.41 23.24
CA LEU A 198 2.14 -1.82 22.99
C LEU A 198 3.21 -2.34 23.97
N PRO A 199 2.94 -3.41 24.73
CA PRO A 199 3.92 -3.95 25.68
C PRO A 199 5.21 -4.43 24.98
N PRO A 200 6.41 -4.25 25.58
CA PRO A 200 7.68 -4.61 24.95
C PRO A 200 7.83 -6.09 24.56
N LEU A 201 7.09 -6.97 25.23
CA LEU A 201 7.11 -8.42 24.99
C LEU A 201 6.23 -8.84 23.82
N ILE A 202 5.37 -7.95 23.32
CA ILE A 202 4.51 -8.23 22.17
C ILE A 202 5.18 -7.68 20.92
N THR A 203 5.42 -8.56 19.95
CA THR A 203 5.88 -8.17 18.61
C THR A 203 4.91 -8.76 17.59
N PRO A 204 4.08 -7.92 16.95
CA PRO A 204 3.23 -8.34 15.84
C PRO A 204 4.06 -8.96 14.72
N THR A 205 3.59 -10.09 14.19
CA THR A 205 4.22 -10.76 13.06
C THR A 205 3.78 -10.11 11.74
N PRO A 206 4.70 -9.61 10.90
CA PRO A 206 4.33 -9.04 9.61
C PRO A 206 4.07 -10.14 8.57
N ILE A 207 2.90 -10.12 7.94
CA ILE A 207 2.56 -10.98 6.80
C ILE A 207 2.49 -10.12 5.54
N LEU A 208 3.48 -10.23 4.67
CA LEU A 208 3.56 -9.48 3.41
C LEU A 208 2.77 -10.19 2.31
N PHE A 209 1.86 -9.46 1.68
CA PHE A 209 1.12 -9.85 0.49
C PHE A 209 1.62 -9.05 -0.72
N THR A 210 1.88 -9.77 -1.81
CA THR A 210 2.37 -9.27 -3.11
C THR A 210 1.69 -10.07 -4.22
N ASP A 211 1.37 -9.43 -5.32
CA ASP A 211 0.78 -10.05 -6.51
C ASP A 211 1.82 -10.38 -7.59
N SER A 212 3.08 -10.01 -7.41
CA SER A 212 4.19 -10.59 -8.14
C SER A 212 4.55 -11.97 -7.61
N GLU A 213 4.16 -12.98 -8.37
CA GLU A 213 4.65 -14.35 -8.21
C GLU A 213 6.18 -14.40 -8.15
N CYS A 214 6.86 -13.61 -8.99
CA CYS A 214 8.33 -13.58 -9.02
C CYS A 214 8.91 -13.11 -7.68
N ASN A 215 8.41 -12.00 -7.12
CA ASN A 215 8.88 -11.51 -5.83
C ASN A 215 8.46 -12.44 -4.69
N TYR A 216 7.26 -13.01 -4.74
CA TYR A 216 6.79 -14.01 -3.79
C TYR A 216 7.75 -15.21 -3.71
N PHE A 217 8.06 -15.86 -4.83
CA PHE A 217 8.96 -17.02 -4.84
C PHE A 217 10.39 -16.66 -4.42
N ARG A 218 10.92 -15.51 -4.86
CA ARG A 218 12.24 -15.03 -4.46
C ARG A 218 12.33 -14.82 -2.95
N LEU A 219 11.42 -14.00 -2.39
CA LEU A 219 11.42 -13.68 -0.96
C LEU A 219 11.16 -14.93 -0.12
N ARG A 220 10.25 -15.82 -0.54
CA ARG A 220 9.96 -17.06 0.17
C ARG A 220 11.18 -17.98 0.23
N ARG A 221 11.92 -18.12 -0.87
CA ARG A 221 13.14 -18.93 -0.92
C ARG A 221 14.20 -18.39 0.03
N GLU A 222 14.44 -17.09 0.05
CA GLU A 222 15.44 -16.51 0.95
C GLU A 222 15.01 -16.59 2.42
N LEU A 223 13.73 -16.37 2.72
CA LEU A 223 13.21 -16.53 4.08
C LEU A 223 13.41 -17.95 4.58
N ARG A 224 13.20 -18.96 3.72
CA ARG A 224 13.47 -20.37 4.05
C ARG A 224 14.96 -20.58 4.33
N ALA A 225 15.84 -20.13 3.43
CA ALA A 225 17.28 -20.27 3.61
C ALA A 225 17.79 -19.60 4.92
N LEU A 226 17.25 -18.43 5.26
CA LEU A 226 17.56 -17.74 6.52
C LEU A 226 17.12 -18.56 7.74
N ARG A 227 15.91 -19.13 7.71
CA ARG A 227 15.37 -19.96 8.80
C ARG A 227 16.20 -21.24 8.98
N GLU A 228 16.48 -21.97 7.91
CA GLU A 228 17.31 -23.18 7.95
C GLU A 228 18.71 -22.88 8.51
N SER A 229 19.33 -21.77 8.10
CA SER A 229 20.65 -21.36 8.61
C SER A 229 20.67 -20.96 10.09
N CYS A 230 19.50 -20.63 10.66
CA CYS A 230 19.34 -20.31 12.08
C CYS A 230 18.94 -21.54 12.91
N GLU A 231 18.17 -22.47 12.34
CA GLU A 231 17.79 -23.73 12.99
C GLU A 231 18.98 -24.66 13.21
N GLU A 232 19.99 -24.64 12.33
CA GLU A 232 21.27 -25.33 12.56
C GLU A 232 22.08 -24.77 13.76
N PHE A 233 21.66 -23.62 14.31
CA PHE A 233 22.29 -22.93 15.45
C PHE A 233 21.27 -22.70 16.57
N GLU A 234 20.81 -23.77 17.22
CA GLU A 234 19.85 -23.65 18.33
C GLU A 234 20.29 -22.64 19.41
N SER A 235 19.29 -21.90 19.90
CA SER A 235 19.31 -21.12 21.14
C SER A 235 20.25 -19.91 21.16
N THR A 236 19.84 -18.78 20.59
CA THR A 236 19.95 -17.46 21.25
C THR A 236 19.27 -16.39 20.41
N VAL A 237 18.66 -15.41 21.08
CA VAL A 237 18.23 -14.11 20.54
C VAL A 237 19.15 -13.68 19.39
N VAL A 238 18.58 -13.45 18.21
CA VAL A 238 19.32 -13.11 16.98
C VAL A 238 20.17 -11.88 17.24
N ASP A 239 21.45 -12.11 17.55
CA ASP A 239 22.43 -11.06 17.76
C ASP A 239 22.74 -10.39 16.41
N ASN A 240 22.74 -9.05 16.37
CA ASN A 240 22.91 -8.29 15.13
C ASN A 240 24.24 -8.60 14.41
N SER A 241 25.23 -9.11 15.15
CA SER A 241 26.53 -9.61 14.66
C SER A 241 26.42 -10.86 13.77
N LYS A 242 25.42 -11.72 13.99
CA LYS A 242 25.16 -12.94 13.19
C LYS A 242 24.43 -12.63 11.88
N LEU A 243 23.70 -11.51 11.81
CA LEU A 243 23.02 -11.11 10.59
C LEU A 243 24.00 -10.67 9.47
N THR A 244 25.19 -10.19 9.84
CA THR A 244 26.26 -9.85 8.89
C THR A 244 26.86 -11.08 8.21
N SER A 245 26.90 -12.26 8.85
CA SER A 245 27.32 -13.49 8.19
C SER A 245 26.24 -14.03 7.25
N HIS A 246 24.95 -13.91 7.60
CA HIS A 246 23.84 -14.29 6.72
C HIS A 246 23.70 -13.38 5.49
N LYS A 247 24.11 -12.10 5.58
CA LYS A 247 24.23 -11.24 4.39
C LYS A 247 25.20 -11.80 3.34
N ALA A 248 26.18 -12.61 3.74
CA ALA A 248 27.18 -13.19 2.84
C ALA A 248 26.70 -14.47 2.13
N THR A 249 25.69 -15.17 2.66
CA THR A 249 25.12 -16.40 2.07
C THR A 249 23.95 -16.14 1.11
N LEU A 250 23.28 -15.00 1.24
CA LEU A 250 22.17 -14.61 0.37
C LEU A 250 22.69 -14.21 -1.04
N GLN A 251 22.26 -14.95 -2.06
CA GLN A 251 22.64 -14.72 -3.46
C GLN A 251 21.86 -13.57 -4.13
N LEU A 252 20.90 -12.96 -3.43
CA LEU A 252 20.12 -11.86 -3.99
C LEU A 252 20.90 -10.53 -4.03
N PRO A 253 20.54 -9.63 -4.97
CA PRO A 253 20.98 -8.24 -4.92
C PRO A 253 20.71 -7.59 -3.56
N ALA A 254 21.56 -6.64 -3.17
CA ALA A 254 21.50 -6.00 -1.85
C ALA A 254 20.12 -5.46 -1.46
N TYR A 255 19.35 -4.99 -2.45
CA TYR A 255 18.01 -4.44 -2.24
C TYR A 255 16.98 -5.51 -1.84
N GLU A 256 16.97 -6.67 -2.51
CA GLU A 256 16.02 -7.75 -2.21
C GLU A 256 16.32 -8.39 -0.83
N ARG A 257 17.61 -8.46 -0.47
CA ARG A 257 18.05 -8.92 0.86
C ARG A 257 17.51 -8.06 1.99
N LYS A 258 17.36 -6.74 1.77
CA LYS A 258 16.82 -5.82 2.78
C LYS A 258 15.40 -6.22 3.18
N VAL A 259 14.56 -6.51 2.19
CA VAL A 259 13.16 -6.93 2.37
C VAL A 259 13.08 -8.25 3.13
N ALA A 260 13.81 -9.27 2.66
CA ALA A 260 13.83 -10.59 3.31
C ALA A 260 14.34 -10.52 4.76
N LEU A 261 15.41 -9.78 5.02
CA LEU A 261 15.95 -9.62 6.38
C LEU A 261 14.98 -8.86 7.31
N ALA A 262 14.26 -7.87 6.79
CA ALA A 262 13.26 -7.14 7.58
C ALA A 262 12.10 -8.05 7.99
N LEU A 263 11.58 -8.86 7.05
CA LEU A 263 10.56 -9.88 7.35
C LEU A 263 11.08 -10.92 8.34
N PHE A 264 12.27 -11.45 8.12
CA PHE A 264 12.89 -12.47 8.99
C PHE A 264 13.01 -11.99 10.44
N ARG A 265 13.49 -10.75 10.66
CA ARG A 265 13.61 -10.14 12.00
C ARG A 265 12.28 -10.01 12.74
N GLY A 266 11.18 -9.84 12.00
CA GLY A 266 9.83 -9.77 12.56
C GLY A 266 9.16 -11.14 12.75
N GLY A 267 9.85 -12.25 12.44
CA GLY A 267 9.23 -13.57 12.35
C GLY A 267 8.21 -13.69 11.22
N GLY A 268 8.27 -12.78 10.24
CA GLY A 268 7.25 -12.60 9.22
C GLY A 268 7.29 -13.63 8.09
N GLU A 269 6.26 -13.55 7.26
CA GLU A 269 6.05 -14.40 6.09
C GLU A 269 5.74 -13.56 4.85
N VAL A 270 5.88 -14.19 3.69
CA VAL A 270 5.39 -13.64 2.42
C VAL A 270 4.33 -14.57 1.84
N ARG A 271 3.25 -14.01 1.32
CA ARG A 271 2.12 -14.70 0.69
C ARG A 271 1.81 -14.03 -0.64
N HIS A 272 1.31 -14.84 -1.57
CA HIS A 272 0.81 -14.34 -2.85
C HIS A 272 -0.68 -14.00 -2.74
N ILE A 273 -1.09 -12.89 -3.36
CA ILE A 273 -2.49 -12.48 -3.53
C ILE A 273 -2.73 -12.13 -4.99
N SER A 274 -3.96 -12.29 -5.50
CA SER A 274 -4.28 -11.81 -6.85
C SER A 274 -4.31 -10.27 -6.87
N GLY A 275 -3.81 -9.66 -7.95
CA GLY A 275 -3.81 -8.21 -8.11
C GLY A 275 -5.21 -7.59 -8.08
N GLU A 276 -6.23 -8.30 -8.57
CA GLU A 276 -7.62 -7.81 -8.62
C GLU A 276 -8.25 -7.55 -7.23
N ILE A 277 -7.76 -8.27 -6.23
CA ILE A 277 -8.23 -8.22 -4.84
C ILE A 277 -7.19 -7.56 -3.92
N ASN A 278 -6.04 -7.13 -4.45
CA ASN A 278 -4.96 -6.57 -3.65
C ASN A 278 -5.36 -5.17 -3.15
N PRO A 279 -5.48 -4.94 -1.83
CA PRO A 279 -5.81 -3.64 -1.25
C PRO A 279 -4.85 -2.50 -1.63
N ALA A 280 -3.61 -2.85 -2.01
CA ALA A 280 -2.61 -1.87 -2.41
C ALA A 280 -2.75 -1.41 -3.88
N ASP A 281 -3.54 -2.11 -4.72
CA ASP A 281 -3.71 -1.75 -6.13
C ASP A 281 -4.35 -0.36 -6.35
N PRO A 282 -5.46 -0.01 -5.65
CA PRO A 282 -6.00 1.34 -5.73
C PRO A 282 -4.98 2.42 -5.30
N TYR A 283 -4.09 2.10 -4.36
CA TYR A 283 -3.06 3.00 -3.87
C TYR A 283 -1.91 3.18 -4.86
N SER A 284 -1.55 2.14 -5.61
CA SER A 284 -0.49 2.21 -6.62
C SER A 284 -0.97 2.87 -7.92
N ARG A 285 -2.28 2.87 -8.19
CA ARG A 285 -2.89 3.42 -9.40
C ARG A 285 -3.56 4.78 -9.21
N GLY A 286 -3.80 5.19 -7.98
CA GLY A 286 -4.57 6.40 -7.67
C GLY A 286 -6.07 6.23 -7.96
N LEU A 287 -6.60 5.03 -7.74
CA LEU A 287 -8.02 4.72 -7.91
C LEU A 287 -8.74 4.82 -6.56
N PRO A 288 -10.04 5.16 -6.54
CA PRO A 288 -10.81 5.17 -5.30
C PRO A 288 -10.92 3.75 -4.72
N VAL A 289 -10.84 3.65 -3.39
CA VAL A 289 -11.15 2.42 -2.66
C VAL A 289 -12.67 2.25 -2.68
N ARG A 290 -13.16 1.09 -3.13
CA ARG A 290 -14.59 0.87 -3.41
C ARG A 290 -15.44 0.72 -2.14
N CYS A 291 -14.91 0.05 -1.14
CA CYS A 291 -15.58 -0.20 0.14
C CYS A 291 -14.53 -0.31 1.27
N PRO A 292 -14.93 -0.20 2.54
CA PRO A 292 -14.06 -0.53 3.67
C PRO A 292 -13.51 -1.94 3.54
N PHE A 293 -12.22 -2.15 3.87
CA PHE A 293 -11.57 -3.46 3.69
C PHE A 293 -12.17 -4.55 4.59
N GLU A 294 -12.71 -4.17 5.75
CA GLU A 294 -13.45 -5.05 6.65
C GLU A 294 -14.82 -5.50 6.10
N GLU A 295 -15.31 -4.87 5.03
CA GLU A 295 -16.56 -5.22 4.32
C GLU A 295 -16.29 -5.93 2.98
N ASP A 296 -15.02 -6.10 2.59
CA ASP A 296 -14.64 -6.75 1.33
C ASP A 296 -14.61 -8.29 1.49
N GLU A 297 -15.71 -8.93 1.11
CA GLU A 297 -15.84 -10.39 1.20
C GLU A 297 -14.87 -11.15 0.28
N ALA A 298 -14.51 -10.60 -0.88
CA ALA A 298 -13.56 -11.25 -1.79
C ALA A 298 -12.16 -11.26 -1.17
N LEU A 299 -11.75 -10.17 -0.53
CA LEU A 299 -10.49 -10.08 0.21
C LEU A 299 -10.45 -11.06 1.39
N LYS A 300 -11.54 -11.17 2.16
CA LYS A 300 -11.65 -12.14 3.28
C LYS A 300 -11.45 -13.57 2.80
N ILE A 301 -12.20 -13.97 1.79
CA ILE A 301 -12.12 -15.32 1.21
C ILE A 301 -10.70 -15.62 0.74
N ALA A 302 -10.07 -14.68 0.03
CA ALA A 302 -8.72 -14.87 -0.49
C ALA A 302 -7.68 -15.04 0.62
N ILE A 303 -7.81 -14.30 1.72
CA ILE A 303 -6.90 -14.42 2.87
C ILE A 303 -7.14 -15.74 3.61
N ASP A 304 -8.39 -16.15 3.80
CA ASP A 304 -8.73 -17.38 4.53
C ASP A 304 -8.32 -18.65 3.78
N VAL A 305 -8.52 -18.70 2.45
CA VAL A 305 -7.99 -19.79 1.61
C VAL A 305 -6.47 -19.93 1.77
N LYS A 306 -5.76 -18.80 1.88
CA LYS A 306 -4.30 -18.81 2.07
C LYS A 306 -3.86 -19.14 3.50
N LYS A 307 -4.74 -19.03 4.51
CA LYS A 307 -4.48 -19.52 5.87
C LYS A 307 -4.67 -21.03 5.98
N GLY A 308 -5.58 -21.62 5.19
CA GLY A 308 -5.94 -23.04 5.24
C GLY A 308 -4.98 -24.01 4.52
N HIS A 309 -4.08 -23.52 3.67
CA HIS A 309 -3.19 -24.36 2.86
C HIS A 309 -1.69 -24.06 3.12
N PRO A 310 -0.97 -24.92 3.86
CA PRO A 310 0.49 -24.82 4.01
C PRO A 310 1.26 -25.14 2.71
N THR A 311 0.59 -25.63 1.68
CA THR A 311 1.18 -26.09 0.42
C THR A 311 0.63 -25.31 -0.75
N GLY A 312 1.37 -24.28 -1.18
CA GLY A 312 1.79 -24.07 -2.57
C GLY A 312 0.78 -23.96 -3.72
N GLU A 313 -0.52 -24.12 -3.53
CA GLU A 313 -1.49 -24.07 -4.63
C GLU A 313 -2.12 -22.67 -4.72
N VAL A 314 -1.96 -22.07 -5.90
CA VAL A 314 -2.67 -20.87 -6.31
C VAL A 314 -4.09 -21.30 -6.68
N LEU A 315 -4.96 -21.41 -5.68
CA LEU A 315 -6.39 -21.51 -5.93
C LEU A 315 -6.91 -20.11 -6.29
N CYS A 316 -6.94 -19.83 -7.59
CA CYS A 316 -7.85 -18.82 -8.13
C CYS A 316 -9.27 -19.35 -7.96
N ALA A 317 -9.95 -18.96 -6.88
CA ALA A 317 -11.40 -19.08 -6.83
C ALA A 317 -11.98 -17.93 -7.67
N VAL A 318 -12.09 -18.14 -8.98
CA VAL A 318 -13.00 -17.35 -9.82
C VAL A 318 -14.41 -17.92 -9.55
N PRO A 319 -15.36 -17.13 -9.03
CA PRO A 319 -16.72 -17.62 -8.88
C PRO A 319 -17.38 -17.63 -10.26
N GLY A 320 -17.52 -18.84 -10.82
CA GLY A 320 -18.38 -19.10 -11.98
C GLY A 320 -17.62 -19.57 -13.21
N GLU A 321 -17.20 -20.83 -13.23
CA GLU A 321 -17.18 -21.64 -14.45
C GLU A 321 -17.22 -23.11 -14.01
N GLU A 322 -18.29 -23.80 -14.43
CA GLU A 322 -18.50 -25.22 -14.16
C GLU A 322 -17.38 -26.03 -14.83
N ALA A 323 -16.75 -26.91 -14.06
CA ALA A 323 -15.73 -27.83 -14.56
C ALA A 323 -16.35 -28.80 -15.58
N ALA A 324 -16.13 -28.55 -16.87
CA ALA A 324 -16.19 -29.57 -17.89
C ALA A 324 -14.90 -30.39 -17.81
N VAL A 325 -15.02 -31.62 -17.30
CA VAL A 325 -13.99 -32.64 -17.38
C VAL A 325 -14.08 -33.24 -18.79
N GLU A 326 -13.14 -32.90 -19.67
CA GLU A 326 -12.86 -33.69 -20.88
C GLU A 326 -11.52 -34.39 -20.69
N GLU A 327 -11.52 -35.71 -20.89
CA GLU A 327 -10.39 -36.62 -20.74
C GLU A 327 -9.37 -36.39 -21.86
N ASP A 328 -8.09 -36.24 -21.49
CA ASP A 328 -6.94 -36.15 -22.40
C ASP A 328 -6.70 -37.50 -23.11
N ASP A 329 -6.78 -37.51 -24.44
CA ASP A 329 -6.14 -38.51 -25.29
C ASP A 329 -4.74 -38.01 -25.69
N GLU A 330 -3.72 -38.82 -25.38
CA GLU A 330 -2.31 -38.58 -25.65
C GLU A 330 -2.02 -38.34 -27.15
N LEU A 331 -1.43 -37.18 -27.47
CA LEU A 331 -0.75 -36.96 -28.75
C LEU A 331 0.74 -36.69 -28.53
N ILE A 332 1.53 -37.71 -28.83
CA ILE A 332 2.99 -37.72 -28.90
C ILE A 332 3.44 -36.76 -30.02
N TYR A 333 4.27 -35.78 -29.67
CA TYR A 333 4.88 -34.84 -30.62
C TYR A 333 6.33 -35.27 -30.92
N GLU A 334 6.60 -35.72 -32.14
CA GLU A 334 7.96 -35.84 -32.68
C GLU A 334 8.36 -34.53 -33.39
N PRO A 335 9.55 -33.97 -33.13
CA PRO A 335 10.00 -32.74 -33.79
C PRO A 335 10.59 -33.02 -35.18
N ASP A 336 10.08 -32.30 -36.18
CA ASP A 336 10.60 -32.29 -37.56
C ASP A 336 11.92 -31.50 -37.64
N PRO A 337 13.04 -32.08 -38.08
CA PRO A 337 14.33 -31.41 -38.14
C PRO A 337 14.54 -30.79 -39.52
N GLN A 338 13.89 -29.66 -39.80
CA GLN A 338 14.36 -28.65 -40.76
C GLN A 338 13.41 -27.44 -40.80
N LEU A 339 13.79 -26.36 -40.11
CA LEU A 339 13.52 -24.95 -40.49
C LEU A 339 14.37 -24.00 -39.66
#